data_AF-A0A4Z0PKE9-F1
#
_entry.id   AF-A0A4Z0PKE9-F1
#
_cell.length_a   1.000
_cell.length_b   1.000
_cell.length_c   1.000
_cell.angle_alpha   90.00
_cell.angle_beta   90.00
_cell.angle_gamma   90.00
#
_symmetry.space_group_name_H-M   'P 1'
#
loop_
_entity.id
_entity.type
_entity.pdbx_description
1 polymer ?
#
loop_
_entity_poly.entity_id
_entity_poly.type
_entity_poly.pdbx_seq_one_letter_code
_entity_poly.pdbx_strand_id
1 'polypeptide(L)'
;MAKSTFPVIQALRDTAQRLATQAPYQWGHMGSCNCGHLAQTVTHLTKAEIHTRAMQRYGDWERQLIDYCPTSGLPIDQTIDEMLALGFSRADLTHLEKLSDPTIRAVLPFERRNALRHNQRDDVVLYLRTWAQLLENELLNDIQLPADLARPREVVLVGELSPA
;
A
#
# COMPACT_ATOMS: atom_id res chain seq x y z
N MET A 1 4.78 -10.15 -1.56
CA MET A 1 4.26 -9.06 -0.72
C MET A 1 5.39 -8.08 -0.43
N ALA A 2 5.07 -6.79 -0.42
CA ALA A 2 6.01 -5.71 -0.13
C ALA A 2 6.57 -5.80 1.30
N LYS A 3 7.65 -5.05 1.57
CA LYS A 3 8.27 -5.00 2.90
C LYS A 3 7.26 -4.51 3.96
N SER A 4 7.17 -5.22 5.07
CA SER A 4 6.36 -4.91 6.27
C SER A 4 6.95 -3.75 7.08
N THR A 5 7.10 -2.58 6.45
CA THR A 5 7.68 -1.38 7.06
C THR A 5 6.65 -0.27 7.19
N PHE A 6 6.84 0.62 8.18
CA PHE A 6 5.94 1.76 8.40
C PHE A 6 5.73 2.63 7.15
N PRO A 7 6.76 3.01 6.35
CA PRO A 7 6.55 3.82 5.15
C PRO A 7 5.68 3.14 4.08
N VAL A 8 5.85 1.83 3.86
CA VAL A 8 5.02 1.06 2.91
C VAL A 8 3.57 1.00 3.38
N ILE A 9 3.36 0.68 4.66
CA ILE A 9 2.03 0.62 5.28
C ILE A 9 1.33 1.97 5.17
N GLN A 10 2.02 3.05 5.53
CA GLN A 10 1.49 4.40 5.48
C GLN A 10 1.11 4.79 4.04
N ALA A 11 1.97 4.52 3.05
CA ALA A 11 1.67 4.78 1.65
C ALA A 11 0.41 4.04 1.16
N LEU A 12 0.21 2.78 1.57
CA LEU A 12 -1.00 2.02 1.25
C LEU A 12 -2.26 2.63 1.90
N ARG A 13 -2.17 2.97 3.20
CA ARG A 13 -3.29 3.57 3.95
C ARG A 13 -3.68 4.94 3.40
N ASP A 14 -2.71 5.81 3.12
CA ASP A 14 -2.95 7.14 2.57
C ASP A 14 -3.54 7.05 1.16
N THR A 15 -3.02 6.15 0.32
CA THR A 15 -3.59 5.91 -1.01
C THR A 15 -5.04 5.45 -0.93
N ALA A 16 -5.35 4.48 -0.05
CA ALA A 16 -6.70 3.99 0.13
C ALA A 16 -7.65 5.07 0.67
N GLN A 17 -7.18 5.88 1.63
CA GLN A 17 -7.96 6.97 2.20
C GLN A 17 -8.29 8.04 1.16
N ARG A 18 -7.29 8.45 0.38
CA ARG A 18 -7.43 9.48 -0.66
C ARG A 18 -8.35 9.03 -1.79
N LEU A 19 -8.28 7.75 -2.18
CA LEU A 19 -9.23 7.13 -3.12
C LEU A 19 -10.66 7.09 -2.58
N ALA A 20 -10.85 6.76 -1.30
CA ALA A 20 -12.17 6.66 -0.70
C ALA A 20 -12.91 8.00 -0.64
N THR A 21 -12.19 9.10 -0.40
CA THR A 21 -12.81 10.39 -0.07
C THR A 21 -12.83 11.41 -1.20
N GLN A 22 -11.79 11.49 -2.03
CA GLN A 22 -11.55 12.71 -2.81
C GLN A 22 -11.03 12.47 -4.23
N ALA A 23 -10.34 11.37 -4.49
CA ALA A 23 -9.58 11.27 -5.73
C ALA A 23 -10.41 10.74 -6.91
N PRO A 24 -10.42 11.43 -8.08
CA PRO A 24 -11.03 10.89 -9.29
C PRO A 24 -10.25 9.63 -9.72
N TYR A 25 -10.96 8.51 -9.77
CA TYR A 25 -10.43 7.22 -10.21
C TYR A 25 -10.76 6.99 -11.69
N GLN A 26 -9.77 6.59 -12.47
CA GLN A 26 -9.95 6.28 -13.88
C GLN A 26 -9.02 5.15 -14.30
N TRP A 27 -9.62 3.97 -14.49
CA TRP A 27 -8.92 2.85 -15.10
C TRP A 27 -8.44 3.20 -16.52
N GLY A 28 -7.23 2.78 -16.88
CA GLY A 28 -6.59 3.11 -18.16
C GLY A 28 -5.89 4.48 -18.22
N HIS A 29 -6.12 5.38 -17.26
CA HIS A 29 -5.31 6.60 -17.13
C HIS A 29 -4.11 6.32 -16.23
N MET A 30 -2.89 6.36 -16.79
CA MET A 30 -1.66 5.93 -16.09
C MET A 30 -1.40 6.61 -14.74
N GLY A 31 -1.81 7.87 -14.55
CA GLY A 31 -1.71 8.56 -13.28
C GLY A 31 -2.94 8.45 -12.37
N SER A 32 -3.98 7.72 -12.73
CA SER A 32 -5.26 7.66 -11.97
C SER A 32 -5.90 6.27 -11.92
N CYS A 33 -5.19 5.23 -12.39
CA CYS A 33 -5.48 3.83 -12.13
C CYS A 33 -4.86 3.38 -10.78
N ASN A 34 -4.84 2.08 -10.52
CA ASN A 34 -4.48 1.51 -9.22
C ASN A 34 -3.02 1.84 -8.85
N CYS A 35 -2.06 1.46 -9.69
CA CYS A 35 -0.66 1.80 -9.50
C CYS A 35 -0.41 3.30 -9.63
N GLY A 36 -1.14 3.99 -10.51
CA GLY A 36 -1.04 5.44 -10.67
C GLY A 36 -1.37 6.21 -9.40
N HIS A 37 -2.38 5.79 -8.63
CA HIS A 37 -2.70 6.40 -7.33
C HIS A 37 -1.64 6.12 -6.28
N LEU A 38 -1.12 4.89 -6.21
CA LEU A 38 -0.02 4.59 -5.30
C LEU A 38 1.22 5.42 -5.64
N ALA A 39 1.57 5.52 -6.92
CA ALA A 39 2.70 6.32 -7.40
C ALA A 39 2.57 7.80 -7.02
N GLN A 40 1.37 8.40 -7.11
CA GLN A 40 1.14 9.77 -6.61
C GLN A 40 1.46 9.90 -5.11
N THR A 41 1.08 8.91 -4.30
CA THR A 41 1.34 8.95 -2.85
C THR A 41 2.84 8.83 -2.54
N VAL A 42 3.54 7.93 -3.24
CA VAL A 42 4.96 7.66 -2.99
C VAL A 42 5.87 8.78 -3.50
N THR A 43 5.62 9.27 -4.71
CA THR A 43 6.50 10.23 -5.41
C THR A 43 6.08 11.68 -5.21
N HIS A 44 4.89 11.90 -4.65
CA HIS A 44 4.23 13.21 -4.56
C HIS A 44 3.97 13.90 -5.91
N LEU A 45 4.16 13.19 -7.03
CA LEU A 45 3.82 13.67 -8.35
C LEU A 45 2.31 13.72 -8.55
N THR A 46 1.86 14.67 -9.36
CA THR A 46 0.48 14.76 -9.79
C THR A 46 0.13 13.64 -10.77
N LYS A 47 -1.17 13.34 -10.89
CA LYS A 47 -1.67 12.40 -11.91
C LYS A 47 -1.23 12.77 -13.33
N ALA A 48 -1.09 14.07 -13.63
CA ALA A 48 -0.71 14.56 -14.95
C ALA A 48 0.77 14.27 -15.21
N GLU A 49 1.64 14.56 -14.25
CA GLU A 49 3.07 14.27 -14.35
C GLU A 49 3.32 12.77 -14.52
N ILE A 50 2.69 11.92 -13.70
CA ILE A 50 2.82 10.45 -13.82
C ILE A 50 2.32 9.98 -15.18
N HIS A 51 1.19 10.51 -15.66
CA HIS A 51 0.68 10.15 -16.98
C HIS A 51 1.66 10.55 -18.10
N THR A 52 2.17 11.78 -18.08
CA THR A 52 3.17 12.26 -19.05
C THR A 52 4.44 11.42 -19.02
N ARG A 53 4.94 11.05 -17.84
CA ARG A 53 6.11 10.14 -17.70
C ARG A 53 5.81 8.78 -18.33
N ALA A 54 4.64 8.22 -18.04
CA ALA A 54 4.22 6.92 -18.55
C ALA A 54 4.01 6.88 -20.06
N MET A 55 3.57 7.98 -20.70
CA MET A 55 3.32 8.06 -22.14
C MET A 55 4.57 8.02 -23.01
N GLN A 56 5.77 8.06 -22.43
CA GLN A 56 7.02 7.83 -23.16
C GLN A 56 7.23 6.35 -23.51
N ARG A 57 6.36 5.46 -22.99
CA ARG A 57 6.31 4.04 -23.30
C ARG A 57 4.86 3.59 -23.45
N TYR A 58 4.62 2.57 -24.26
CA TYR A 58 3.28 2.02 -24.45
C TYR A 58 2.90 1.06 -23.33
N GLY A 59 1.59 0.78 -23.21
CA GLY A 59 1.05 -0.22 -22.30
C GLY A 59 0.66 0.33 -20.93
N ASP A 60 -0.09 -0.49 -20.19
CA ASP A 60 -0.49 -0.24 -18.82
C ASP A 60 0.66 -0.54 -17.83
N TRP A 61 0.41 -0.34 -16.53
CA TRP A 61 1.44 -0.53 -15.51
C TRP A 61 2.04 -1.94 -15.52
N GLU A 62 1.24 -2.97 -15.79
CA GLU A 62 1.75 -4.35 -15.90
C GLU A 62 2.79 -4.46 -17.02
N ARG A 63 2.50 -3.93 -18.22
CA ARG A 63 3.47 -3.91 -19.31
C ARG A 63 4.71 -3.07 -18.96
N GLN A 64 4.52 -1.91 -18.35
CA GLN A 64 5.62 -1.03 -17.97
C GLN A 64 6.56 -1.65 -16.92
N LEU A 65 6.02 -2.44 -15.99
CA LEU A 65 6.80 -3.18 -14.98
C LEU A 65 7.57 -4.38 -15.57
N ILE A 66 7.02 -5.00 -16.62
CA ILE A 66 7.74 -6.04 -17.40
C ILE A 66 8.92 -5.42 -18.14
N ASP A 67 8.69 -4.28 -18.80
CA ASP A 67 9.70 -3.58 -19.60
C ASP A 67 10.61 -2.66 -18.77
N TYR A 68 10.45 -2.64 -17.45
CA TYR A 68 11.23 -1.79 -16.54
C TYR A 68 12.72 -2.12 -16.61
N CYS A 69 13.54 -1.09 -16.79
CA CYS A 69 14.99 -1.18 -16.77
C CYS A 69 15.57 0.03 -16.00
N PRO A 70 16.27 -0.19 -14.87
CA PRO A 70 16.76 0.91 -14.02
C PRO A 70 17.78 1.83 -14.71
N THR A 71 18.36 1.40 -15.83
CA THR A 71 19.37 2.17 -16.59
C THR A 71 18.85 2.74 -17.90
N SER A 72 17.54 2.63 -18.20
CA SER A 72 16.95 3.12 -19.45
C SER A 72 16.98 4.65 -19.59
N GLY A 73 17.02 5.36 -18.46
CA GLY A 73 16.86 6.82 -18.40
C GLY A 73 15.42 7.30 -18.60
N LEU A 74 14.43 6.39 -18.72
CA LEU A 74 13.04 6.77 -18.91
C LEU A 74 12.43 7.35 -17.60
N PRO A 75 11.66 8.45 -17.66
CA PRO A 75 11.05 9.06 -16.47
C PRO A 75 10.08 8.16 -15.71
N ILE A 76 9.41 7.24 -16.40
CA ILE A 76 8.54 6.27 -15.73
C ILE A 76 9.33 5.21 -14.97
N ASP A 77 10.52 4.83 -15.44
CA ASP A 77 11.38 3.90 -14.72
C ASP A 77 11.91 4.54 -13.42
N GLN A 78 12.19 5.86 -13.43
CA GLN A 78 12.49 6.61 -12.19
C GLN A 78 11.31 6.59 -11.19
N THR A 79 10.08 6.68 -11.70
CA THR A 79 8.88 6.60 -10.84
C THR A 79 8.76 5.20 -10.23
N ILE A 80 9.07 4.15 -11.00
CA ILE A 80 9.12 2.77 -10.50
C ILE A 80 10.26 2.62 -9.48
N ASP A 81 11.44 3.19 -9.73
CA ASP A 81 12.59 3.17 -8.80
C ASP A 81 12.21 3.71 -7.42
N GLU A 82 11.50 4.84 -7.36
CA GLU A 82 11.03 5.42 -6.09
C GLU A 82 10.09 4.47 -5.32
N MET A 83 9.18 3.80 -6.03
CA MET A 83 8.28 2.80 -5.44
C MET A 83 9.04 1.56 -4.94
N LEU A 84 10.03 1.09 -5.71
CA LEU A 84 10.87 -0.03 -5.30
C LEU A 84 11.75 0.33 -4.10
N ALA A 85 12.31 1.54 -4.08
CA ALA A 85 13.13 2.06 -2.99
C ALA A 85 12.34 2.17 -1.67
N LEU A 86 11.05 2.56 -1.74
CA LEU A 86 10.19 2.58 -0.56
C LEU A 86 10.00 1.18 0.05
N GLY A 87 9.96 0.14 -0.79
CA GLY A 87 9.86 -1.25 -0.35
C GLY A 87 8.84 -2.12 -1.09
N PHE A 88 8.24 -1.62 -2.18
CA PHE A 88 7.44 -2.46 -3.08
C PHE A 88 8.34 -3.31 -3.99
N SER A 89 7.83 -4.42 -4.50
CA SER A 89 8.44 -5.16 -5.60
C SER A 89 7.64 -4.98 -6.89
N ARG A 90 8.26 -5.30 -8.04
CA ARG A 90 7.54 -5.30 -9.34
C ARG A 90 6.34 -6.22 -9.32
N ALA A 91 6.45 -7.39 -8.69
CA ALA A 91 5.35 -8.34 -8.56
C ALA A 91 4.19 -7.74 -7.76
N ASP A 92 4.48 -7.02 -6.67
CA ASP A 92 3.44 -6.37 -5.87
C ASP A 92 2.68 -5.31 -6.69
N LEU A 93 3.40 -4.52 -7.49
CA LEU A 93 2.81 -3.50 -8.34
C LEU A 93 2.00 -4.12 -9.49
N THR A 94 2.47 -5.21 -10.11
CA THR A 94 1.69 -5.95 -11.11
C THR A 94 0.40 -6.50 -10.49
N HIS A 95 0.48 -7.06 -9.29
CA HIS A 95 -0.70 -7.56 -8.58
C HIS A 95 -1.67 -6.46 -8.18
N LEU A 96 -1.18 -5.29 -7.76
CA LEU A 96 -2.03 -4.13 -7.46
C LEU A 96 -2.82 -3.68 -8.68
N GLU A 97 -2.19 -3.64 -9.85
CA GLU A 97 -2.87 -3.21 -11.07
C GLU A 97 -4.09 -4.10 -11.37
N LYS A 98 -4.02 -5.42 -11.11
CA LYS A 98 -5.14 -6.35 -11.37
C LYS A 98 -5.90 -6.83 -10.13
N LEU A 99 -5.58 -6.32 -8.94
CA LEU A 99 -6.08 -6.82 -7.64
C LEU A 99 -5.92 -8.35 -7.47
N SER A 100 -4.75 -8.87 -7.81
CA SER A 100 -4.54 -10.30 -8.07
C SER A 100 -3.62 -11.04 -7.10
N ASP A 101 -3.02 -10.39 -6.09
CA ASP A 101 -2.13 -11.08 -5.14
C ASP A 101 -2.91 -12.16 -4.38
N PRO A 102 -2.46 -13.43 -4.40
CA PRO A 102 -3.19 -14.53 -3.79
C PRO A 102 -3.26 -14.41 -2.27
N THR A 103 -2.23 -13.89 -1.62
CA THR A 103 -2.16 -13.71 -0.16
C THR A 103 -3.15 -12.65 0.30
N ILE A 104 -3.21 -11.51 -0.40
CA ILE A 104 -4.16 -10.43 -0.08
C ILE A 104 -5.60 -10.91 -0.31
N ARG A 105 -5.86 -11.58 -1.44
CA ARG A 105 -7.18 -12.12 -1.77
C ARG A 105 -7.62 -13.19 -0.78
N ALA A 106 -6.69 -14.00 -0.27
CA ALA A 106 -6.98 -15.09 0.68
C ALA A 106 -7.62 -14.61 2.00
N VAL A 107 -7.43 -13.36 2.39
CA VAL A 107 -8.02 -12.75 3.59
C VAL A 107 -9.49 -12.36 3.37
N LEU A 108 -9.88 -12.05 2.14
CA LEU A 108 -11.24 -11.61 1.85
C LEU A 108 -12.23 -12.78 1.91
N PRO A 109 -13.46 -12.57 2.44
CA PRO A 109 -14.53 -13.56 2.37
C PRO A 109 -14.76 -14.04 0.93
N PHE A 110 -15.07 -15.33 0.76
CA PHE A 110 -15.16 -15.97 -0.55
C PHE A 110 -16.03 -15.21 -1.56
N GLU A 111 -17.22 -14.79 -1.14
CA GLU A 111 -18.14 -14.04 -2.00
C GLU A 111 -17.54 -12.69 -2.44
N ARG A 112 -16.94 -11.94 -1.51
CA ARG A 112 -16.31 -10.66 -1.81
C ARG A 112 -15.07 -10.81 -2.67
N ARG A 113 -14.27 -11.87 -2.45
CA ARG A 113 -13.08 -12.19 -3.25
C ARG A 113 -13.42 -12.43 -4.71
N ASN A 114 -14.49 -13.18 -4.98
CA ASN A 114 -14.91 -13.52 -6.34
C ASN A 114 -15.60 -12.36 -7.07
N ALA A 115 -16.09 -11.37 -6.32
CA ALA A 115 -16.71 -10.18 -6.86
C ALA A 115 -15.74 -9.00 -7.11
N LEU A 116 -14.46 -9.12 -6.72
CA LEU A 116 -13.48 -8.04 -6.88
C LEU A 116 -13.28 -7.64 -8.35
N ARG A 117 -13.35 -6.33 -8.60
CA ARG A 117 -13.11 -5.73 -9.91
C ARG A 117 -11.98 -4.71 -9.85
N HIS A 118 -10.92 -4.97 -10.61
CA HIS A 118 -9.74 -4.10 -10.64
C HIS A 118 -10.02 -2.68 -11.17
N ASN A 119 -11.12 -2.51 -11.92
CA ASN A 119 -11.57 -1.23 -12.47
C ASN A 119 -12.67 -0.56 -11.61
N GLN A 120 -12.92 -1.05 -10.40
CA GLN A 120 -13.87 -0.46 -9.46
C GLN A 120 -13.11 0.14 -8.28
N ARG A 121 -13.19 1.46 -8.12
CA ARG A 121 -12.51 2.23 -7.07
C ARG A 121 -12.64 1.61 -5.68
N ASP A 122 -13.84 1.24 -5.28
CA ASP A 122 -14.11 0.75 -3.92
C ASP A 122 -13.45 -0.61 -3.65
N ASP A 123 -13.28 -1.44 -4.68
CA ASP A 123 -12.58 -2.71 -4.59
C ASP A 123 -11.06 -2.50 -4.48
N VAL A 124 -10.52 -1.48 -5.15
CA VAL A 124 -9.11 -1.06 -5.01
C VAL A 124 -8.86 -0.56 -3.59
N VAL A 125 -9.76 0.26 -3.03
CA VAL A 125 -9.70 0.74 -1.64
C VAL A 125 -9.72 -0.44 -0.66
N LEU A 126 -10.64 -1.39 -0.85
CA LEU A 126 -10.71 -2.60 -0.02
C LEU A 126 -9.41 -3.40 -0.08
N TYR A 127 -8.87 -3.61 -1.28
CA TYR A 127 -7.64 -4.34 -1.50
C TYR A 127 -6.44 -3.66 -0.82
N LEU A 128 -6.26 -2.36 -1.00
CA LEU A 128 -5.18 -1.59 -0.37
C LEU A 128 -5.25 -1.62 1.16
N ARG A 129 -6.46 -1.49 1.74
CA ARG A 129 -6.66 -1.59 3.19
C ARG A 129 -6.35 -2.98 3.73
N THR A 130 -6.73 -4.02 2.98
CA THR A 130 -6.47 -5.42 3.33
C THR A 130 -4.97 -5.70 3.29
N TRP A 131 -4.29 -5.21 2.25
CA TRP A 131 -2.85 -5.33 2.13
C TRP A 131 -2.10 -4.62 3.27
N ALA A 132 -2.47 -3.38 3.56
CA ALA A 132 -1.88 -2.64 4.67
C ALA A 132 -2.06 -3.37 6.00
N GLN A 133 -3.24 -3.93 6.25
CA GLN A 133 -3.52 -4.70 7.47
C GLN A 133 -2.63 -5.94 7.59
N LEU A 134 -2.38 -6.66 6.49
CA LEU A 134 -1.49 -7.82 6.50
C LEU A 134 -0.07 -7.44 6.88
N LEU A 135 0.45 -6.35 6.28
CA LEU A 135 1.79 -5.84 6.58
C LEU A 135 1.91 -5.30 8.01
N GLU A 136 0.86 -4.66 8.53
CA GLU A 136 0.79 -4.22 9.93
C GLU A 136 0.85 -5.41 10.89
N ASN A 137 0.09 -6.47 10.62
CA ASN A 137 0.11 -7.68 11.44
C ASN A 137 1.48 -8.36 11.41
N GLU A 138 2.12 -8.41 10.25
CA GLU A 138 3.49 -8.92 10.09
C GLU A 138 4.49 -8.10 10.93
N LEU A 139 4.45 -6.77 10.79
CA LEU A 139 5.30 -5.86 11.57
C LEU A 139 5.08 -6.00 13.09
N LEU A 140 3.83 -6.14 13.54
CA LEU A 140 3.51 -6.30 14.97
C LEU A 140 4.03 -7.63 15.54
N ASN A 141 3.99 -8.71 14.76
CA ASN A 141 4.49 -10.02 15.20
C ASN A 141 6.01 -10.03 15.38
N ASP A 142 6.73 -9.19 14.63
CA ASP A 142 8.18 -9.07 14.71
C ASP A 142 8.65 -8.19 15.89
N ILE A 143 7.75 -7.38 16.47
CA ILE A 143 8.08 -6.53 17.63
C ILE A 143 8.18 -7.39 18.88
N GLN A 144 9.41 -7.55 19.38
CA GLN A 144 9.69 -8.15 20.69
C GLN A 144 9.77 -7.05 21.75
N LEU A 145 8.86 -7.09 22.72
CA LEU A 145 8.91 -6.17 23.86
C LEU A 145 9.89 -6.68 24.92
N PRO A 146 10.74 -5.81 25.47
CA PRO A 146 11.51 -6.11 26.67
C PRO A 146 10.61 -6.66 27.79
N ALA A 147 11.07 -7.71 28.47
CA ALA A 147 10.27 -8.44 29.47
C ALA A 147 9.84 -7.59 30.67
N ASP A 148 10.55 -6.50 30.95
CA ASP A 148 10.24 -5.50 31.99
C ASP A 148 9.09 -4.56 31.59
N LEU A 149 8.92 -4.28 30.30
CA LEU A 149 7.79 -3.52 29.77
C LEU A 149 6.52 -4.37 29.61
N ALA A 150 6.66 -5.69 29.49
CA ALA A 150 5.54 -6.63 29.36
C ALA A 150 4.88 -7.00 30.70
N ARG A 151 5.47 -6.64 31.84
CA ARG A 151 4.88 -6.91 33.16
C ARG A 151 3.79 -5.87 33.46
N PRO A 152 2.58 -6.30 33.87
CA PRO A 152 1.62 -5.38 34.45
C PRO A 152 2.27 -4.66 35.62
N ARG A 153 2.26 -3.32 35.62
CA ARG A 153 2.66 -2.56 36.81
C ARG A 153 1.66 -2.88 37.92
N GLU A 154 2.14 -3.41 39.04
CA GLU A 154 1.35 -3.46 40.26
C GLU A 154 0.95 -2.04 40.63
N VAL A 155 -0.36 -1.77 40.56
CA VAL A 155 -0.92 -0.53 41.08
C VAL A 155 -0.86 -0.65 42.59
N VAL A 156 0.15 -0.01 43.20
CA VAL A 156 0.21 0.13 44.66
C VAL A 156 -0.92 1.06 45.07
N LEU A 157 -2.02 0.48 45.58
CA LEU A 157 -3.06 1.22 46.26
C LEU A 157 -2.47 1.78 47.55
N VAL A 158 -2.16 3.07 47.57
CA VAL A 158 -1.76 3.78 48.79
C VAL A 158 -2.99 3.82 49.70
N GLY A 159 -2.95 3.02 50.77
CA GLY A 159 -4.04 2.89 51.73
C GLY A 159 -4.42 4.21 52.38
N GLU A 160 -5.72 4.36 52.63
CA GLU A 160 -6.36 5.51 53.24
C GLU A 160 -5.73 5.86 54.61
N LEU A 161 -5.43 7.15 54.79
CA LEU A 161 -5.03 7.71 56.07
C LEU A 161 -6.24 7.67 57.03
N SER A 162 -6.13 6.85 58.09
CA SER A 162 -7.08 6.83 59.20
C SER A 162 -7.08 8.19 59.92
N PRO A 163 -8.23 8.84 60.18
CA PRO A 163 -8.27 10.05 60.98
C PRO A 163 -8.17 9.70 62.48
N ALA A 164 -7.45 10.53 63.22
CA ALA A 164 -7.39 10.54 64.68
C ALA A 164 -8.49 11.44 65.26
#